data_AF-A0A227J1P2-F1
#
_entry.id   AF-A0A227J1P2-F1
#
_cell.length_a   1.000
_cell.length_b   1.000
_cell.length_c   1.000
_cell.angle_alpha   90.00
_cell.angle_beta   90.00
_cell.angle_gamma   90.00
#
_symmetry.space_group_name_H-M   'P 1'
#
loop_
_entity.id
_entity.type
_entity.pdbx_description
1 polymer ?
#
loop_
_entity_poly.entity_id
_entity_poly.type
_entity_poly.pdbx_seq_one_letter_code
_entity_poly.pdbx_strand_id
1 'polypeptide(L)'
;MAFSRVTEGAALAGYKWLGRGDKNAADGAAVEVMRTLLNKTDISGEIVIGEGEIDDAPMLYIGEKVGLGGDEVDIAVDPIEGTRMTAMGQSNALAV
;
A
#
# COMPACT_ATOMS: atom_id res chain seq x y z
N MET A 1 8.08 9.99 11.58
CA MET A 1 7.07 9.08 12.19
C MET A 1 5.80 8.92 11.36
N ALA A 2 5.51 9.77 10.36
CA ALA A 2 4.28 9.61 9.56
C ALA A 2 4.28 8.32 8.71
N PHE A 3 5.39 8.00 8.04
CA PHE A 3 5.47 6.84 7.14
C PHE A 3 5.35 5.48 7.82
N SER A 4 5.86 5.28 9.05
CA SER A 4 5.68 4.00 9.74
C SER A 4 4.21 3.67 9.98
N ARG A 5 3.37 4.69 10.20
CA ARG A 5 1.92 4.50 10.36
C ARG A 5 1.24 4.05 9.07
N VAL A 6 1.79 4.43 7.91
CA VAL A 6 1.28 4.01 6.60
C VAL A 6 1.44 2.50 6.46
N THR A 7 2.65 1.98 6.69
CA THR A 7 2.93 0.53 6.60
C THR A 7 2.26 -0.26 7.72
N GLU A 8 2.19 0.27 8.95
CA GLU A 8 1.41 -0.32 10.05
C GLU A 8 -0.08 -0.46 9.68
N GLY A 9 -0.67 0.58 9.09
CA GLY A 9 -2.06 0.57 8.65
C GLY A 9 -2.32 -0.47 7.55
N ALA A 10 -1.45 -0.51 6.54
CA ALA A 10 -1.52 -1.49 5.46
C ALA A 10 -1.38 -2.93 5.98
N ALA A 11 -0.39 -3.19 6.85
CA ALA A 11 -0.18 -4.49 7.47
C ALA A 11 -1.39 -4.95 8.28
N LEU A 12 -2.00 -4.06 9.07
CA LEU A 12 -3.21 -4.37 9.84
C LEU A 12 -4.43 -4.65 8.94
N ALA A 13 -4.54 -3.98 7.80
CA ALA A 13 -5.59 -4.23 6.82
C ALA A 13 -5.41 -5.60 6.14
N GLY A 14 -4.20 -5.90 5.65
CA GLY A 14 -3.85 -7.19 5.07
C GLY A 14 -3.97 -8.35 6.05
N TYR A 15 -3.59 -8.15 7.32
CA TYR A 15 -3.68 -9.17 8.37
C TYR A 15 -5.11 -9.71 8.58
N LYS A 16 -6.14 -8.89 8.35
CA LYS A 16 -7.54 -9.34 8.44
C LYS A 16 -7.86 -10.47 7.45
N TRP A 17 -7.07 -10.59 6.39
CA TRP A 17 -7.20 -11.58 5.32
C TRP A 17 -6.21 -12.74 5.41
N LEU A 18 -5.39 -12.80 6.47
CA LEU A 18 -4.41 -13.87 6.68
C LEU A 18 -5.11 -15.25 6.68
N GLY A 19 -4.63 -16.15 5.80
CA GLY A 19 -5.13 -17.53 5.70
C GLY A 19 -6.53 -17.68 5.10
N ARG A 20 -7.08 -16.64 4.46
CA ARG A 20 -8.44 -16.67 3.86
C ARG A 20 -8.48 -17.16 2.42
N GLY A 21 -7.33 -17.45 1.81
CA GLY A 21 -7.24 -17.93 0.42
C GLY A 21 -7.56 -16.87 -0.65
N ASP A 22 -7.75 -15.60 -0.27
CA ASP A 22 -8.05 -14.50 -1.20
C ASP A 22 -6.94 -13.45 -1.17
N LYS A 23 -6.00 -13.58 -2.11
CA LYS A 23 -4.85 -12.68 -2.21
C LYS A 23 -5.24 -11.28 -2.69
N ASN A 24 -6.23 -11.18 -3.59
CA ASN A 24 -6.62 -9.91 -4.21
C ASN A 24 -7.39 -9.05 -3.20
N ALA A 25 -8.24 -9.67 -2.38
CA ALA A 25 -8.94 -8.96 -1.32
C ALA A 25 -7.99 -8.52 -0.19
N ALA A 26 -6.98 -9.33 0.14
CA ALA A 26 -5.94 -8.95 1.09
C ALA A 26 -5.19 -7.71 0.62
N ASP A 27 -4.75 -7.74 -0.64
CA ASP A 27 -3.96 -6.69 -1.28
C ASP A 27 -4.75 -5.39 -1.44
N GLY A 28 -5.96 -5.47 -2.00
CA GLY A 28 -6.84 -4.30 -2.14
C GLY A 28 -7.15 -3.61 -0.81
N ALA A 29 -7.29 -4.38 0.28
CA ALA A 29 -7.49 -3.81 1.61
C ALA A 29 -6.25 -3.04 2.11
N ALA A 30 -5.05 -3.53 1.81
CA ALA A 30 -3.80 -2.84 2.16
C ALA A 30 -3.60 -1.58 1.30
N VAL A 31 -3.81 -1.68 -0.01
CA VAL A 31 -3.76 -0.56 -0.98
C VAL A 31 -4.64 0.60 -0.51
N GLU A 32 -5.90 0.32 -0.17
CA GLU A 32 -6.87 1.35 0.23
C GLU A 32 -6.42 2.11 1.50
N VAL A 33 -5.95 1.38 2.52
CA VAL A 33 -5.49 1.98 3.77
C VAL A 33 -4.18 2.74 3.57
N MET A 34 -3.23 2.16 2.83
CA MET A 34 -1.95 2.79 2.51
C MET A 34 -2.17 4.13 1.81
N ARG A 35 -2.97 4.15 0.74
CA ARG A 35 -3.33 5.37 0.00
C ARG A 35 -4.02 6.41 0.89
N THR A 36 -4.95 5.98 1.74
CA THR A 36 -5.66 6.86 2.68
C THR A 36 -4.72 7.54 3.67
N LEU A 37 -3.70 6.83 4.15
CA LEU A 37 -2.74 7.35 5.11
C LEU A 37 -1.66 8.21 4.45
N LEU A 38 -1.21 7.86 3.24
CA LEU A 38 -0.35 8.72 2.43
C LEU A 38 -1.02 10.08 2.18
N ASN A 39 -2.30 10.09 1.82
CA ASN A 39 -3.10 11.31 1.64
C ASN A 39 -3.36 12.14 2.91
N LYS A 40 -2.87 11.68 4.07
CA LYS A 40 -2.91 12.41 5.34
C LYS A 40 -1.53 12.82 5.84
N THR A 41 -0.50 12.63 5.01
CA THR A 41 0.89 12.97 5.32
C THR A 41 1.25 14.31 4.67
N ASP A 42 2.04 15.13 5.36
CA ASP A 42 2.47 16.47 4.91
C ASP A 42 3.62 16.37 3.88
N ILE A 43 3.30 15.83 2.70
CA ILE A 43 4.20 15.68 1.55
C ILE A 43 3.48 16.01 0.25
N SER A 44 4.25 16.36 -0.78
CA SER A 44 3.82 16.37 -2.18
C SER A 44 4.41 15.14 -2.87
N GLY A 45 3.77 13.98 -2.67
CA GLY A 45 4.28 12.70 -3.12
C GLY A 45 3.87 12.35 -4.55
N GLU A 46 4.77 11.71 -5.30
CA GLU A 46 4.48 11.04 -6.56
C GLU A 46 4.84 9.56 -6.46
N ILE A 47 3.92 8.67 -6.82
CA ILE A 47 4.20 7.24 -6.90
C ILE A 47 5.08 6.97 -8.13
N VAL A 48 6.32 6.56 -7.91
CA VAL A 48 7.25 6.16 -8.99
C VAL A 48 7.37 4.63 -9.11
N ILE A 49 7.00 3.89 -8.07
CA ILE A 49 6.84 2.43 -8.05
C ILE A 49 5.58 2.13 -7.24
N GLY A 50 4.62 1.42 -7.82
CA GLY A 50 3.36 1.07 -7.15
C GLY A 50 2.67 -0.13 -7.79
N GLU A 51 1.35 -0.20 -7.70
CA GLU A 51 0.52 -1.35 -8.10
C GLU A 51 0.51 -1.62 -9.61
N GLY A 52 0.90 -0.62 -10.41
CA GLY A 52 0.98 -0.72 -11.87
C GLY A 52 0.73 0.61 -12.57
N GLU A 53 0.46 0.53 -13.87
CA GLU A 53 0.01 1.68 -14.66
C GLU A 53 -1.45 2.02 -14.35
N ILE A 54 -1.88 3.25 -14.65
CA ILE A 54 -3.26 3.72 -14.34
C ILE A 54 -4.37 2.87 -14.97
N ASP A 55 -4.08 2.23 -16.11
CA ASP A 55 -5.03 1.37 -16.82
C ASP A 55 -5.27 0.02 -16.08
N ASP A 56 -4.27 -0.42 -15.30
CA ASP A 56 -4.28 -1.71 -14.59
C ASP A 56 -4.54 -1.55 -13.09
N ALA A 57 -4.21 -0.39 -12.51
CA ALA A 57 -4.30 -0.10 -11.09
C ALA A 57 -5.13 1.17 -10.80
N PRO A 58 -6.31 1.06 -10.15
CA PRO A 58 -7.15 2.22 -9.84
C PRO A 58 -6.61 3.09 -8.68
N MET A 59 -5.64 2.58 -7.92
CA MET A 59 -5.03 3.20 -6.74
C MET A 59 -3.55 2.83 -6.69
N LEU A 60 -2.74 3.75 -6.19
CA LEU A 60 -1.28 3.65 -6.10
C LEU A 60 -0.62 3.32 -7.45
N TYR A 61 -1.16 3.88 -8.53
CA TYR A 61 -0.60 3.73 -9.88
C TYR A 61 0.61 4.66 -10.07
N ILE A 62 1.50 4.31 -11.00
CA ILE A 62 2.67 5.11 -11.34
C ILE A 62 2.24 6.49 -11.86
N GLY A 63 2.75 7.55 -11.23
CA GLY A 63 2.39 8.95 -11.47
C GLY A 63 1.26 9.48 -10.57
N GLU A 64 0.66 8.65 -9.71
CA GLU A 64 -0.36 9.14 -8.77
C GLU A 64 0.23 10.16 -7.80
N LYS A 65 -0.48 11.27 -7.60
CA LYS A 65 -0.14 12.29 -6.61
C LYS A 65 -0.82 12.01 -5.28
N VAL A 66 -0.04 12.01 -4.20
CA VAL A 66 -0.52 11.73 -2.83
C VAL A 66 0.00 12.74 -1.82
N GLY A 67 -0.72 12.90 -0.72
CA GLY A 67 -0.35 13.76 0.40
C GLY A 67 -1.11 15.08 0.47
N LEU A 68 -0.85 15.85 1.52
CA LEU A 68 -1.51 17.13 1.81
C LEU A 68 -0.76 18.34 1.21
N GLY A 69 0.37 18.10 0.55
CA GLY A 69 1.33 19.12 0.15
C GLY A 69 2.50 19.23 1.14
N GLY A 70 3.62 19.76 0.67
CA GLY A 70 4.88 19.80 1.41
C GLY A 70 6.07 19.56 0.48
N ASP A 71 7.12 18.96 1.02
CA ASP A 71 8.31 18.59 0.25
C ASP A 71 7.95 17.62 -0.88
N GLU A 72 8.52 17.84 -2.05
CA GLU A 72 8.39 16.95 -3.21
C GLU A 72 9.22 15.69 -2.98
N VAL A 73 8.56 14.53 -3.06
CA VAL A 73 9.20 13.23 -2.82
C VAL A 73 8.70 12.19 -3.81
N ASP A 74 9.64 11.38 -4.30
CA ASP A 74 9.33 10.17 -5.03
C ASP A 74 8.99 9.06 -4.04
N ILE A 75 7.94 8.31 -4.33
CA ILE A 75 7.41 7.26 -3.45
C ILE A 75 7.41 5.93 -4.18
N ALA A 76 8.01 4.93 -3.53
CA ALA A 76 7.85 3.53 -3.87
C ALA A 76 6.98 2.86 -2.81
N VAL A 77 6.01 2.05 -3.23
CA VAL A 77 5.12 1.30 -2.32
C VAL A 77 5.04 -0.16 -2.74
N ASP A 78 4.87 -1.03 -1.74
CA ASP A 78 4.36 -2.39 -1.90
C ASP A 78 3.42 -2.69 -0.71
N PRO A 79 2.10 -2.46 -0.90
CA PRO A 79 1.09 -2.64 0.15
C PRO A 79 1.15 -4.00 0.84
N ILE A 80 1.40 -5.08 0.08
CA ILE A 80 1.73 -6.41 0.59
C ILE A 80 2.73 -7.11 -0.33
N GLU A 81 4.01 -7.07 0.07
CA GLU A 81 4.99 -8.00 -0.48
C GLU A 81 4.62 -9.41 0.01
N GLY A 82 4.34 -10.30 -0.94
CA GLY A 82 3.90 -11.65 -0.65
C GLY A 82 2.40 -11.83 -0.44
N THR A 83 1.53 -11.22 -1.26
CA THR A 83 0.06 -11.42 -1.22
C THR A 83 -0.38 -12.88 -1.14
N ARG A 84 0.30 -13.80 -1.86
CA ARG A 84 0.06 -15.26 -1.75
C ARG A 84 0.37 -15.79 -0.35
N MET A 85 1.48 -15.35 0.26
CA MET A 85 1.87 -15.77 1.61
C MET A 85 0.82 -15.31 2.63
N THR A 86 0.32 -14.07 2.50
CA THR A 86 -0.83 -13.59 3.30
C THR A 86 -2.07 -14.46 3.10
N ALA A 87 -2.49 -14.70 1.86
CA ALA A 87 -3.67 -15.52 1.57
C ALA A 87 -3.55 -16.94 2.12
N MET A 88 -2.34 -17.52 2.11
CA MET A 88 -2.06 -18.88 2.57
C MET A 88 -1.68 -18.98 4.06
N GLY A 89 -1.56 -17.86 4.79
CA GLY A 89 -1.17 -17.88 6.20
C GLY A 89 0.30 -18.26 6.42
N GLN A 90 1.18 -17.91 5.48
CA GLN A 90 2.61 -18.24 5.52
C GLN A 90 3.44 -17.07 6.07
N SER A 91 4.66 -17.38 6.51
CA SER A 91 5.61 -16.38 7.01
C SER A 91 6.12 -15.46 5.90
N ASN A 92 6.74 -14.35 6.31
CA ASN A 92 7.48 -13.40 5.45
C ASN A 92 6.66 -12.54 4.49
N ALA A 93 5.35 -12.37 4.73
CA ALA A 93 4.60 -11.27 4.13
C ALA A 93 4.84 -9.97 4.92
N LEU A 94 4.98 -8.83 4.23
CA LEU A 94 5.23 -7.51 4.83
C LEU A 94 4.56 -6.39 4.02
N ALA A 95 4.35 -5.24 4.65
CA ALA A 95 3.92 -4.01 3.98
C ALA A 95 5.11 -3.03 3.90
N VAL A 96 5.35 -2.44 2.73
CA VAL A 96 6.52 -1.59 2.44
C VAL A 96 6.08 -0.23 1.90
#